data_AF-A0A2D5GIE5-F1
#
_entry.id   AF-A0A2D5GIE5-F1
#
_cell.length_a   1.000
_cell.length_b   1.000
_cell.length_c   1.000
_cell.angle_alpha   90.00
_cell.angle_beta   90.00
_cell.angle_gamma   90.00
#
_symmetry.space_group_name_H-M   'P 1'
#
loop_
_entity.id
_entity.type
_entity.pdbx_description
1 polymer ?
#
loop_
_entity_poly.entity_id
_entity_poly.type
_entity_poly.pdbx_seq_one_letter_code
_entity_poly.pdbx_strand_id
1 'polypeptide(L)' 'MDINTYRGILTILVMVGFISLIFWAYSKRRKNDFDEAANLPFADEDDHNLRKSELEKKDHE' A
#
# COMPACT_ATOMS: atom_id res chain seq x y z
N MET A 1 -35.32 -15.76 23.22
CA MET A 1 -35.03 -15.13 21.92
C MET A 1 -35.43 -16.12 20.85
N ASP A 2 -36.27 -15.72 19.90
CA ASP A 2 -36.86 -16.62 18.91
C ASP A 2 -35.90 -16.89 17.75
N ILE A 3 -36.19 -17.93 16.97
CA ILE A 3 -35.39 -18.30 15.79
C ILE A 3 -35.25 -17.15 14.79
N ASN A 4 -36.27 -16.28 14.70
CA ASN A 4 -36.25 -15.10 13.85
C ASN A 4 -35.27 -14.05 14.35
N THR A 5 -35.15 -13.87 15.67
CA THR A 5 -34.17 -12.97 16.30
C THR A 5 -32.75 -13.46 16.03
N TYR A 6 -32.50 -14.77 16.17
CA TYR A 6 -31.17 -15.35 15.87
C TYR A 6 -30.77 -15.19 14.41
N ARG A 7 -31.71 -15.40 13.47
CA ARG A 7 -31.48 -15.16 12.05
C ARG A 7 -31.15 -13.70 11.78
N GLY A 8 -31.91 -12.76 12.34
CA GLY A 8 -31.64 -11.33 12.19
C GLY A 8 -30.25 -10.92 12.71
N ILE A 9 -29.86 -11.41 13.89
CA ILE A 9 -28.53 -11.17 14.48
C ILE A 9 -27.43 -11.73 13.58
N LEU A 10 -27.60 -12.94 13.05
CA LEU A 10 -26.63 -13.57 12.16
C LEU A 10 -26.38 -12.73 10.90
N THR A 11 -27.44 -12.21 10.27
CA THR A 11 -27.33 -11.37 9.07
C THR A 11 -26.56 -10.09 9.34
N ILE A 12 -26.82 -9.43 10.48
CA ILE A 12 -26.11 -8.21 10.88
C ILE A 12 -24.64 -8.52 11.19
N LEU A 13 -24.36 -9.62 11.90
CA LEU A 13 -22.98 -10.04 12.18
C LEU A 13 -22.17 -10.30 10.91
N VAL A 14 -22.77 -10.98 9.92
CA VAL A 14 -22.11 -11.22 8.62
C VAL A 14 -21.89 -9.91 7.87
N MET A 15 -22.87 -9.01 7.86
CA MET A 15 -22.76 -7.69 7.22
C MET A 15 -21.65 -6.84 7.85
N VAL A 16 -21.59 -6.79 9.19
CA VAL A 16 -20.54 -6.06 9.91
C VAL A 16 -19.18 -6.69 9.65
N GLY A 17 -19.06 -8.03 9.72
CA GLY A 17 -17.81 -8.73 9.42
C GLY A 17 -17.31 -8.46 8.00
N PHE A 18 -18.20 -8.41 7.02
CA PHE A 18 -17.86 -8.07 5.64
C PHE A 18 -17.34 -6.63 5.50
N ILE A 19 -18.00 -5.66 6.12
CA ILE A 19 -17.57 -4.26 6.12
C ILE A 19 -16.20 -4.12 6.84
N SER A 20 -16.02 -4.79 7.97
CA SER A 20 -14.74 -4.83 8.68
C SER A 20 -13.61 -5.39 7.82
N LEU A 21 -13.86 -6.45 7.04
CA LEU A 21 -12.88 -7.01 6.11
C LEU A 21 -12.51 -6.05 4.98
N ILE A 22 -13.51 -5.38 4.38
CA ILE A 22 -13.26 -4.38 3.33
C ILE A 22 -12.43 -3.23 3.89
N PHE A 23 -12.80 -2.72 5.07
CA PHE A 23 -12.08 -1.60 5.68
C PHE A 23 -10.65 -1.99 6.04
N TRP A 24 -10.43 -3.21 6.55
CA TRP A 24 -9.10 -3.75 6.81
C TRP A 24 -8.28 -3.91 5.53
N ALA A 25 -8.87 -4.45 4.46
CA ALA A 25 -8.21 -4.61 3.17
C ALA A 25 -7.83 -3.26 2.52
N TYR A 26 -8.65 -2.21 2.72
CA TYR A 26 -8.36 -0.85 2.26
C TYR A 26 -7.44 -0.07 3.19
N SER A 27 -7.31 -0.46 4.46
CA SER A 27 -6.53 0.25 5.48
C SER A 27 -5.03 0.02 5.33
N LYS A 28 -4.46 0.49 4.22
CA LYS A 28 -3.09 1.05 4.25
C LYS A 28 -1.94 0.05 4.40
N ARG A 29 -2.08 -1.23 4.04
CA ARG A 29 -0.94 -2.18 4.07
C ARG A 29 -0.26 -2.46 2.72
N ARG A 30 -0.68 -1.81 1.63
CA ARG A 30 -0.02 -2.04 0.33
C ARG A 30 0.29 -0.80 -0.49
N LYS A 31 0.07 0.41 0.03
CA LYS A 31 0.54 1.61 -0.68
C LYS A 31 2.06 1.78 -0.53
N ASN A 32 2.63 1.55 0.65
CA ASN A 32 4.09 1.67 0.84
C ASN A 32 4.88 0.62 0.06
N ASP A 33 4.49 -0.66 0.12
CA ASP A 33 5.21 -1.72 -0.60
C ASP A 33 5.10 -1.58 -2.12
N PHE A 34 4.02 -0.97 -2.63
CA PHE A 34 3.88 -0.70 -4.08
C PHE A 34 4.57 0.58 -4.53
N ASP A 35 4.65 1.64 -3.70
CA ASP A 35 5.45 2.84 -4.03
C ASP A 35 6.93 2.48 -4.12
N GLU A 36 7.43 1.67 -3.18
CA GLU A 36 8.82 1.22 -3.18
C GLU A 36 9.10 0.26 -4.35
N ALA A 37 8.19 -0.68 -4.64
CA ALA A 37 8.30 -1.56 -5.80
C ALA A 37 8.12 -0.87 -7.16
N ALA A 38 7.35 0.23 -7.22
CA ALA A 38 7.21 1.05 -8.41
C ALA A 38 8.43 1.94 -8.64
N ASN A 39 9.14 2.31 -7.57
CA ASN A 39 10.40 3.02 -7.67
C ASN A 39 11.60 2.10 -8.00
N LEU A 40 11.51 0.77 -7.85
CA LEU A 40 12.59 -0.15 -8.20
C LEU A 40 13.20 0.01 -9.62
N PRO A 41 12.42 0.18 -10.72
CA PRO A 41 13.00 0.43 -12.05
C PRO A 41 13.64 1.83 -12.19
N PHE A 42 13.35 2.76 -11.29
CA PHE A 42 13.87 4.14 -11.29
C PHE A 42 14.91 4.39 -10.18
N ALA A 43 15.03 3.48 -9.20
CA ALA A 43 15.96 3.58 -8.08
C ALA A 43 17.43 3.56 -8.54
N ASP A 44 17.69 2.94 -9.69
CA ASP A 44 19.01 2.95 -10.34
C ASP A 44 19.29 4.28 -11.08
N GLU A 45 18.27 5.11 -11.36
CA GLU A 45 18.44 6.41 -12.04
C GLU A 45 18.91 7.52 -11.08
N ASP A 46 18.52 7.49 -9.80
CA ASP A 46 18.96 8.45 -8.78
C ASP A 46 20.48 8.37 -8.54
N ASP A 47 21.03 7.16 -8.45
CA ASP A 47 22.48 6.93 -8.29
C ASP A 47 23.26 7.37 -9.54
N HIS A 48 22.67 7.16 -10.72
CA HIS A 48 23.28 7.54 -12.00
C HIS A 48 23.34 9.08 -12.18
N ASN A 49 22.34 9.83 -11.69
CA ASN A 49 22.33 11.29 -11.73
C ASN A 49 23.34 11.91 -10.75
N LEU A 50 23.46 11.38 -9.53
CA LEU A 50 24.48 11.82 -8.57
C LEU A 50 25.89 11.66 -9.16
N ARG A 51 26.18 10.47 -9.70
CA ARG A 51 27.51 10.14 -10.22
C ARG A 51 27.88 10.95 -11.45
N LYS A 52 26.90 11.29 -12.30
CA LYS A 52 27.10 12.19 -13.45
C LYS A 52 27.44 13.61 -13.00
N SER A 53 26.79 14.12 -11.96
CA SER A 53 27.05 15.46 -11.41
C SER A 53 28.43 15.61 -10.76
N GLU A 54 28.95 14.54 -10.14
CA GLU A 54 30.31 14.52 -9.59
C GLU A 54 31.38 14.45 -10.68
N LEU A 55 31.14 13.67 -11.73
CA LEU A 55 32.04 13.59 -12.89
C LEU A 55 32.11 14.94 -13.63
N GLU A 56 30.96 15.60 -13.86
CA GLU A 56 30.91 16.90 -14.54
C GLU A 56 31.59 18.02 -13.74
N LYS A 57 31.57 17.97 -12.41
CA LYS A 57 32.33 18.90 -11.55
C LYS A 57 33.84 18.65 -11.61
N LYS A 58 34.26 17.39 -11.73
CA LYS A 58 35.68 17.01 -11.75
C LYS A 58 36.35 17.31 -13.09
N ASP A 59 35.62 17.27 -14.19
CA ASP A 59 36.10 17.71 -15.51
C ASP A 59 36.22 19.23 -15.65
N HIS A 60 35.60 20.00 -14.74
CA HIS A 60 35.63 21.47 -14.75
C HIS A 60 36.62 22.08 -13.75
N GLU A 61 37.40 21.27 -13.05
CA GLU A 61 38.50 21.64 -12.14
C GLU A 61 39.87 21.35 -12.78
#